data_AF-A0A8H4LFT0-F1
#
_entry.id   AF-A0A8H4LFT0-F1
#
_cell.length_a   1.000
_cell.length_b   1.000
_cell.length_c   1.000
_cell.angle_alpha   90.00
_cell.angle_beta   90.00
_cell.angle_gamma   90.00
#
_symmetry.space_group_name_H-M   'P 1'
#
loop_
_entity.id
_entity.type
_entity.pdbx_description
1 polymer ?
#
loop_
_entity_poly.entity_id
_entity_poly.type
_entity_poly.pdbx_seq_one_letter_code
_entity_poly.pdbx_strand_id
1 'polypeptide(L)'
;MVAKFTTVDPKGVTISYETGIMIGDPTENYVYIEPHIGNAIKSAIIRQLGSGVGSRLGTLPLQFHHDSCHFAHASSPLPRLDIPQNLGQSGSNTSPATLWLSGNWHSITLDGTSDGQYYPPNAPLNPCG
;
A
#
# COMPACT_ATOMS: atom_id res chain seq x y z
N MET A 1 8.65 5.17 15.01
CA MET A 1 9.62 4.49 14.13
C MET A 1 9.93 5.41 12.96
N VAL A 2 10.98 5.12 12.18
CA VAL A 2 11.35 5.92 11.01
C VAL A 2 11.17 5.07 9.75
N ALA A 3 10.59 5.68 8.72
CA ALA A 3 10.52 5.13 7.37
C ALA A 3 11.30 6.02 6.41
N LYS A 4 11.71 5.47 5.28
CA LYS A 4 12.30 6.24 4.18
C LYS A 4 11.25 6.41 3.09
N PHE A 5 10.86 7.65 2.83
CA PHE A 5 9.99 7.97 1.72
C PHE A 5 10.82 8.41 0.53
N THR A 6 10.56 7.83 -0.65
CA THR A 6 11.24 8.17 -1.90
C THR A 6 10.23 8.56 -2.96
N THR A 7 10.42 9.70 -3.60
CA THR A 7 9.50 10.25 -4.61
C THR A 7 10.25 10.98 -5.72
N VAL A 8 9.52 11.41 -6.75
CA VAL A 8 10.05 12.22 -7.84
C VAL A 8 9.55 13.65 -7.68
N ASP A 9 10.48 14.59 -7.58
CA ASP A 9 10.17 16.01 -7.47
C ASP A 9 9.57 16.57 -8.79
N PRO A 10 9.10 17.84 -8.81
CA PRO A 10 8.56 18.44 -10.03
C PRO A 10 9.56 18.56 -11.19
N LYS A 11 10.88 18.48 -10.92
CA LYS A 11 11.95 18.53 -11.91
C LYS A 11 12.31 17.14 -12.45
N GLY A 12 11.67 16.08 -11.97
CA GLY A 12 11.96 14.70 -12.37
C GLY A 12 13.09 14.05 -11.57
N VAL A 13 13.57 14.68 -10.50
CA VAL A 13 14.67 14.18 -9.69
C VAL A 13 14.13 13.28 -8.57
N THR A 14 14.74 12.11 -8.41
CA THR A 14 14.44 11.23 -7.28
C THR A 14 15.00 11.82 -5.99
N ILE A 15 14.13 12.02 -5.00
CA ILE A 15 14.48 12.51 -3.67
C ILE A 15 14.03 11.52 -2.61
N SER A 16 14.82 11.37 -1.56
CA SER A 16 14.50 10.54 -0.40
C SER A 16 14.66 11.31 0.89
N TYR A 17 13.77 11.09 1.84
CA TYR A 17 13.88 11.64 3.19
C TYR A 17 13.22 10.72 4.21
N GLU A 18 13.62 10.88 5.46
CA GLU A 18 13.06 10.15 6.59
C GLU A 18 11.73 10.77 7.04
N THR A 19 10.78 9.92 7.43
CA THR A 19 9.48 10.34 7.96
C THR A 19 9.10 9.48 9.16
N GLY A 20 8.35 10.09 10.09
CA GLY A 20 7.76 9.36 11.21
C GLY A 20 6.69 8.37 10.72
N ILE A 21 6.72 7.15 11.28
CA ILE A 21 5.66 6.16 11.14
C ILE A 21 5.32 5.54 12.49
N MET A 22 4.09 5.06 12.60
CA MET A 22 3.66 4.13 13.64
C MET A 22 3.24 2.83 12.96
N ILE A 23 3.77 1.71 13.41
CA ILE A 23 3.29 0.40 12.97
C ILE A 23 2.34 -0.10 14.05
N GLY A 24 1.16 -0.56 13.64
CA GLY A 24 0.18 -1.18 14.53
C GLY A 24 0.71 -2.46 15.17
N ASP A 25 -0.14 -3.16 15.91
CA ASP A 25 0.26 -4.44 16.49
C ASP A 25 0.72 -5.42 15.38
N PRO A 26 1.69 -6.32 15.65
CA PRO A 26 2.12 -7.33 14.68
C PRO A 26 0.98 -8.16 14.07
N THR A 27 -0.15 -8.27 14.77
CA THR A 27 -1.35 -8.97 14.28
C THR A 27 -2.25 -8.12 13.37
N GLU A 28 -2.09 -6.80 13.39
CA GLU A 28 -3.01 -5.85 12.78
C GLU A 28 -2.60 -5.37 11.37
N ASN A 29 -1.36 -5.63 10.92
CA ASN A 29 -0.89 -5.33 9.55
C ASN A 29 -1.17 -3.88 9.06
N TYR A 30 -1.11 -2.91 9.96
CA TYR A 30 -1.37 -1.50 9.70
C TYR A 30 -0.13 -0.63 9.91
N VAL A 31 0.04 0.38 9.06
CA VAL A 31 1.05 1.43 9.21
C VAL A 31 0.37 2.79 9.14
N TYR A 32 0.59 3.63 10.14
CA TYR A 32 0.20 5.04 10.11
C TYR A 32 1.36 5.89 9.63
N ILE A 33 1.04 6.83 8.73
CA ILE A 33 1.96 7.77 8.11
C ILE A 33 1.43 9.18 8.25
N GLU A 34 2.34 10.16 8.19
CA GLU A 34 1.93 11.55 8.23
C GLU A 34 1.03 11.90 7.02
N PRO A 35 -0.03 12.72 7.20
CA PRO A 35 -0.95 13.05 6.13
C PRO A 35 -0.28 13.59 4.87
N HIS A 36 0.80 14.37 5.04
CA HIS A 36 1.54 14.95 3.93
C HIS A 36 2.22 13.87 3.06
N ILE A 37 2.66 12.74 3.64
CA ILE A 37 3.22 11.59 2.92
C ILE A 37 2.15 10.88 2.11
N GLY A 38 1.00 10.56 2.72
CA GLY A 38 -0.09 9.89 2.00
C GLY A 38 -0.65 10.74 0.86
N ASN A 39 -0.76 12.06 1.05
CA ASN A 39 -1.13 12.98 -0.01
C ASN A 39 -0.07 13.04 -1.12
N ALA A 40 1.22 13.06 -0.78
CA ALA A 40 2.30 13.02 -1.76
C ALA A 40 2.27 11.73 -2.60
N ILE A 41 1.98 10.58 -1.98
CA ILE A 41 1.80 9.29 -2.66
C ILE A 41 0.68 9.39 -3.69
N LYS A 42 -0.52 9.80 -3.25
CA LYS A 42 -1.69 9.95 -4.13
C LYS A 42 -1.42 10.92 -5.27
N SER A 43 -0.87 12.09 -4.99
CA SER A 43 -0.61 13.11 -6.00
C SER A 43 0.38 12.62 -7.06
N ALA A 44 1.45 11.93 -6.67
CA ALA A 44 2.42 11.42 -7.63
C ALA A 44 1.83 10.29 -8.50
N ILE A 45 1.04 9.37 -7.92
CA ILE A 45 0.39 8.29 -8.67
C ILE A 45 -0.63 8.87 -9.67
N ILE A 46 -1.46 9.83 -9.27
CA ILE A 46 -2.40 10.52 -10.17
C ILE A 46 -1.65 11.24 -11.30
N ARG A 47 -0.52 11.88 -11.00
CA ARG A 47 0.31 12.54 -12.03
C ARG A 47 0.90 11.57 -13.04
N GLN A 48 1.30 10.38 -12.60
CA GLN A 48 1.96 9.38 -13.45
C GLN A 48 0.97 8.55 -14.28
N LEU A 49 -0.18 8.18 -13.69
CA LEU A 49 -1.10 7.21 -14.28
C LEU A 49 -2.46 7.83 -14.71
N GLY A 50 -2.67 9.11 -14.39
CA GLY A 50 -3.89 9.83 -14.72
C GLY A 50 -5.00 9.71 -13.68
N SER A 51 -6.02 10.57 -13.80
CA SER A 51 -7.12 10.71 -12.83
C SER A 51 -8.08 9.50 -12.77
N GLY A 52 -7.96 8.54 -13.69
CA GLY A 52 -8.77 7.31 -13.72
C GLY A 52 -8.28 6.23 -12.76
N VAL A 53 -7.08 6.38 -12.18
CA VAL A 53 -6.55 5.44 -11.20
C VAL A 53 -7.22 5.64 -9.85
N GLY A 54 -8.27 4.86 -9.63
CA GLY A 54 -8.59 4.26 -8.33
C GLY A 54 -8.96 5.20 -7.17
N SER A 55 -9.11 6.51 -7.37
CA SER A 55 -9.58 7.40 -6.28
C SER A 55 -11.10 7.29 -6.12
N ARG A 56 -11.57 6.11 -5.71
CA ARG A 56 -12.87 6.03 -5.05
C ARG A 56 -12.67 6.56 -3.62
N LEU A 57 -13.29 7.70 -3.32
CA LEU A 57 -13.63 8.06 -1.93
C LEU A 57 -12.47 8.09 -0.91
N GLY A 58 -11.30 8.61 -1.29
CA GLY A 58 -10.21 8.85 -0.33
C GLY A 58 -9.31 7.64 -0.02
N THR A 59 -9.39 6.58 -0.82
CA THR A 59 -8.41 5.48 -0.77
C THR A 59 -7.55 5.41 -2.03
N LEU A 60 -6.46 4.65 -1.96
CA LEU A 60 -5.56 4.37 -3.07
C LEU A 60 -4.97 2.96 -2.93
N PRO A 61 -5.09 2.08 -3.94
CA PRO A 61 -4.48 0.77 -3.91
C PRO A 61 -2.96 0.87 -4.03
N LEU A 62 -2.27 0.03 -3.25
CA LEU A 62 -0.83 -0.14 -3.21
C LEU A 62 -0.49 -1.64 -3.20
N GLN A 63 0.79 -1.94 -3.27
CA GLN A 63 1.37 -3.25 -3.01
C GLN A 63 2.44 -3.09 -1.95
N PHE A 64 2.52 -4.07 -1.06
CA PHE A 64 3.63 -4.24 -0.15
C PHE A 64 4.56 -5.31 -0.69
N HIS A 65 5.83 -4.96 -0.86
CA HIS A 65 6.88 -5.85 -1.33
C HIS A 65 7.67 -6.37 -0.12
N HIS A 66 7.58 -7.66 0.15
CA HIS A 66 8.13 -8.29 1.36
C HIS A 66 9.66 -8.40 1.32
N ASP A 67 10.26 -8.52 0.13
CA ASP A 67 11.71 -8.66 -0.07
C ASP A 67 12.51 -7.42 0.40
N SER A 68 11.88 -6.26 0.28
CA SER A 68 12.50 -4.96 0.54
C SER A 68 11.66 -4.09 1.48
N CYS A 69 10.63 -4.66 2.09
CA CYS A 69 9.76 -4.04 3.10
C CYS A 69 9.27 -2.64 2.70
N HIS A 70 8.63 -2.51 1.53
CA HIS A 70 8.15 -1.22 1.06
C HIS A 70 6.76 -1.26 0.45
N PHE A 71 6.07 -0.12 0.52
CA PHE A 71 4.83 0.12 -0.20
C PHE A 71 5.08 0.91 -1.48
N ALA A 72 4.46 0.49 -2.59
CA ALA A 72 4.47 1.21 -3.86
C ALA A 72 3.16 0.94 -4.64
N HIS A 73 2.91 1.65 -5.75
CA HIS A 73 1.80 1.32 -6.62
C HIS A 73 2.20 0.19 -7.59
N ALA A 74 1.30 -0.75 -7.88
CA ALA A 74 1.60 -1.91 -8.74
C ALA A 74 2.17 -1.54 -10.12
N SER A 75 1.73 -0.40 -10.67
CA SER A 75 2.15 0.09 -11.99
C SER A 75 3.30 1.11 -11.95
N SER A 76 3.83 1.47 -10.78
CA SER A 76 4.93 2.43 -10.69
C SER A 76 5.81 2.21 -9.45
N PRO A 77 7.15 2.13 -9.62
CA PRO A 77 8.07 1.91 -8.51
C PRO A 77 8.21 3.14 -7.58
N LEU A 78 7.76 4.32 -8.02
CA LEU A 78 7.80 5.56 -7.24
C LEU A 78 6.48 6.31 -7.32
N PRO A 79 6.02 6.94 -6.22
CA PRO A 79 6.70 7.01 -4.93
C PRO A 79 6.59 5.71 -4.16
N ARG A 80 7.55 5.47 -3.26
CA ARG A 80 7.56 4.33 -2.35
C ARG A 80 7.88 4.72 -0.92
N LEU A 81 7.38 3.92 0.02
CA LEU A 81 7.64 4.05 1.45
C LEU A 81 8.27 2.78 1.99
N ASP A 82 9.55 2.85 2.32
CA ASP A 82 10.33 1.77 2.91
C ASP A 82 10.20 1.80 4.44
N ILE A 83 9.81 0.68 5.04
CA ILE A 83 9.58 0.54 6.48
C ILE A 83 10.60 -0.44 7.10
N PRO A 84 10.88 -0.35 8.41
CA PRO A 84 12.00 -1.08 9.02
C PRO A 84 11.74 -2.58 9.24
N GLN A 85 10.52 -3.06 9.00
CA GLN A 85 10.16 -4.45 9.25
C GLN A 85 9.13 -4.96 8.23
N ASN A 86 9.14 -6.28 8.04
CA ASN A 86 8.15 -6.95 7.23
C ASN A 86 6.77 -6.91 7.93
N LEU A 87 5.70 -6.96 7.14
CA LEU A 87 4.32 -7.02 7.62
C LEU A 87 3.64 -8.29 7.10
N GLY A 88 2.80 -8.89 7.93
CA GLY A 88 2.04 -10.09 7.60
C GLY A 88 2.90 -11.33 7.32
N GLN A 89 2.21 -12.39 6.92
CA GLN A 89 2.82 -13.62 6.41
C GLN A 89 2.19 -13.90 5.04
N SER A 90 2.96 -13.70 3.97
CA SER A 90 2.52 -14.03 2.62
C SER A 90 3.42 -15.12 2.04
N GLY A 91 2.81 -16.12 1.39
CA GLY A 91 3.52 -17.08 0.54
C GLY A 91 4.00 -16.47 -0.78
N SER A 92 3.64 -15.21 -1.06
CA SER A 92 4.06 -14.42 -2.21
C SER A 92 5.04 -13.32 -1.81
N ASN A 93 5.85 -12.86 -2.76
CA ASN A 93 6.77 -11.74 -2.55
C ASN A 93 6.05 -10.38 -2.42
N THR A 94 4.78 -10.31 -2.81
CA THR A 94 3.96 -9.11 -2.68
C THR A 94 2.59 -9.40 -2.05
N SER A 95 2.09 -8.44 -1.28
CA SER A 95 0.73 -8.42 -0.75
C SER A 95 -0.02 -7.17 -1.22
N PRO A 96 -1.31 -7.26 -1.55
CA PRO A 96 -2.12 -6.07 -1.79
C PRO A 96 -2.21 -5.21 -0.53
N ALA A 97 -2.28 -3.90 -0.72
CA ALA A 97 -2.42 -2.96 0.37
C ALA A 97 -3.32 -1.78 -0.03
N THR A 98 -3.97 -1.15 0.93
CA THR A 98 -4.78 0.04 0.70
C THR A 98 -4.27 1.20 1.55
N LEU A 99 -4.00 2.34 0.91
CA LEU A 99 -3.78 3.62 1.57
C LEU A 99 -5.12 4.32 1.80
N TRP A 100 -5.38 4.74 3.03
CA TRP A 100 -6.56 5.46 3.49
C TRP A 100 -6.17 6.87 3.89
N LEU A 101 -6.78 7.87 3.27
CA LEU A 101 -6.42 9.29 3.41
C LEU A 101 -7.36 10.06 4.36
N SER A 102 -7.91 9.36 5.36
CA SER A 102 -8.82 9.93 6.35
C SER A 102 -8.15 10.05 7.72
N GLY A 103 -8.66 10.96 8.56
CA GLY A 103 -8.17 11.15 9.94
C GLY A 103 -6.94 12.04 10.07
N ASN A 104 -6.39 12.11 11.29
CA ASN A 104 -5.21 12.93 11.61
C ASN A 104 -3.89 12.29 11.16
N TRP A 105 -3.90 10.98 10.93
CA TRP A 105 -2.83 10.19 10.35
C TRP A 105 -3.45 9.33 9.26
N HIS A 106 -2.78 9.23 8.12
CA HIS A 106 -3.23 8.32 7.07
C HIS A 106 -2.77 6.90 7.42
N SER A 107 -3.55 5.89 7.05
CA SER A 107 -3.20 4.49 7.31
C SER A 107 -2.94 3.73 6.01
N ILE A 108 -2.00 2.81 6.03
CA ILE A 108 -1.81 1.79 5.00
C ILE A 108 -2.10 0.44 5.64
N THR A 109 -2.95 -0.35 5.00
CA THR A 109 -3.39 -1.65 5.50
C THR A 109 -2.99 -2.73 4.51
N LEU A 110 -2.42 -3.85 4.96
CA LEU A 110 -2.36 -5.03 4.10
C LEU A 110 -3.78 -5.57 3.92
N ASP A 111 -4.21 -5.72 2.68
CA ASP A 111 -5.49 -6.33 2.37
C ASP A 111 -5.26 -7.85 2.44
N GLY A 112 -5.90 -8.49 3.42
CA GLY A 112 -5.57 -9.85 3.84
C GLY A 112 -5.48 -10.84 2.67
N THR A 113 -4.32 -11.47 2.50
CA THR A 113 -4.20 -12.70 1.71
C THR A 113 -4.61 -13.89 2.56
N SER A 114 -5.91 -14.10 2.65
CA SER A 114 -6.47 -15.39 2.27
C SER A 114 -7.76 -15.02 1.56
N ASP A 115 -7.83 -15.34 0.27
CA ASP A 115 -9.10 -15.38 -0.45
C ASP A 115 -10.07 -16.15 0.43
N GLY A 116 -10.93 -15.42 1.14
CA GLY A 116 -12.21 -15.94 1.59
C GLY A 116 -13.00 -16.14 0.31
N GLN A 117 -12.67 -17.19 -0.44
CA GLN A 117 -13.53 -17.71 -1.46
C GLN A 117 -14.80 -18.11 -0.72
N TYR A 118 -15.74 -17.19 -0.66
CA TYR A 118 -17.08 -17.46 -0.18
C TYR A 118 -17.66 -18.44 -1.19
N TYR A 119 -17.55 -19.73 -0.86
CA TYR A 119 -18.43 -20.72 -1.43
C TYR A 119 -19.78 -20.52 -0.73
N PRO A 120 -20.79 -19.93 -1.39
CA PRO A 120 -22.14 -20.04 -0.85
C PRO A 120 -22.42 -21.54 -0.66
N PRO A 121 -23.14 -21.95 0.41
CA PRO A 121 -23.37 -23.36 0.74
C PRO A 121 -24.05 -24.20 -0.36
N ASN A 122 -24.36 -23.60 -1.52
CA ASN A 122 -25.06 -24.20 -2.65
C ASN A 122 -24.34 -23.99 -4.00
N ALA A 123 -23.06 -23.62 -4.04
CA ALA A 123 -22.34 -23.54 -5.31
C ALA A 123 -22.23 -24.95 -5.93
N PRO A 124 -22.71 -25.19 -7.16
CA PRO A 124 -22.56 -26.49 -7.79
C PRO A 124 -21.08 -26.79 -8.01
N LEU A 125 -20.65 -27.98 -7.59
CA LEU A 125 -19.35 -28.54 -7.93
C LEU A 125 -19.27 -28.64 -9.46
N ASN A 126 -18.45 -27.81 -10.09
CA ASN A 126 -18.05 -28.04 -11.49
C ASN A 126 -16.92 -29.07 -11.49
N PRO A 127 -17.12 -30.26 -12.09
CA PRO A 127 -16.05 -31.22 -12.28
C PRO A 127 -15.44 -30.96 -13.67
N CYS A 128 -14.36 -30.18 -13.76
CA CYS A 128 -13.49 -30.16 -14.95
C CYS A 128 -12.17 -29.46 -14.63
N GLY A 129 -11.08 -30.24 -14.61
CA GLY A 129 -9.69 -29.79 -14.48
C GLY A 129 -8.86 -30.76 -13.66
#